data_AF-A0A357YPK7-F1
#
_entry.id   AF-A0A357YPK7-F1
#
_cell.length_a   1.000
_cell.length_b   1.000
_cell.length_c   1.000
_cell.angle_alpha   90.00
_cell.angle_beta   90.00
_cell.angle_gamma   90.00
#
_symmetry.space_group_name_H-M   'P 1'
#
loop_
_entity.id
_entity.type
_entity.pdbx_description
1 polymer ?
#
loop_
_entity_poly.entity_id
_entity_poly.type
_entity_poly.pdbx_seq_one_letter_code
_entity_poly.pdbx_strand_id
1 'polypeptide(L)' 'MQYEFVFSSAVDSQTSVISDQIIRRIEEASIEKYPDELRMVVYEDFATGNVYRFITNHTGYEALTTAELYRGHTIYL' A
#
# COMPACT_ATOMS: atom_id res chain seq x y z
N MET A 1 8.08 6.53 9.74
CA MET A 1 8.51 5.51 8.76
C MET A 1 9.37 6.22 7.73
N GLN A 2 10.61 5.77 7.50
CA GLN A 2 11.51 6.38 6.51
C GLN A 2 11.50 5.55 5.23
N TYR A 3 11.05 6.14 4.13
CA TYR A 3 11.03 5.52 2.82
C TYR A 3 11.34 6.56 1.74
N GLU A 4 11.97 6.10 0.66
CA GLU A 4 12.17 6.86 -0.56
C GLU A 4 11.00 6.57 -1.49
N PHE A 5 10.42 7.63 -2.06
CA PHE A 5 9.42 7.50 -3.11
C PHE A 5 10.11 7.18 -4.44
N VAL A 6 9.68 6.11 -5.10
CA VAL A 6 10.21 5.70 -6.40
C VAL A 6 9.28 6.17 -7.52
N PHE A 7 8.01 5.76 -7.47
CA PHE A 7 7.04 6.05 -8.51
C PHE A 7 5.60 5.97 -7.99
N SER A 8 4.66 6.64 -8.67
CA SER A 8 3.22 6.58 -8.40
C SER A 8 2.45 6.07 -9.62
N SER A 9 1.65 5.03 -9.45
CA SER A 9 0.72 4.56 -10.47
C SER A 9 -0.52 5.45 -10.57
N ALA A 10 -1.11 5.51 -11.76
CA ALA A 10 -2.41 6.14 -11.95
C ALA A 10 -3.48 5.35 -11.19
N VAL A 11 -4.31 6.07 -10.44
CA VAL A 11 -5.45 5.50 -9.70
C VAL A 11 -6.75 6.02 -10.29
N ASP A 12 -7.76 5.15 -10.38
CA ASP A 12 -9.09 5.53 -10.84
C ASP A 12 -9.82 6.27 -9.69
N SER A 13 -10.22 7.51 -9.96
CA SER A 13 -10.90 8.38 -9.00
C SER A 13 -12.32 7.93 -8.63
N GLN A 14 -12.89 6.97 -9.37
CA GLN A 14 -14.15 6.32 -9.01
C GLN A 14 -13.96 5.24 -7.94
N THR A 15 -12.72 4.92 -7.58
CA THR A 15 -12.40 3.93 -6.56
C THR A 15 -12.06 4.60 -5.22
N SER A 16 -12.17 3.83 -4.14
CA SER A 16 -11.73 4.22 -2.80
C SER A 16 -10.21 4.22 -2.61
N VAL A 17 -9.43 4.02 -3.67
CA VAL A 17 -7.96 4.07 -3.64
C VAL A 17 -7.52 5.52 -3.89
N ILE A 18 -6.88 6.12 -2.88
CA ILE A 18 -6.34 7.49 -2.96
C ILE A 18 -5.00 7.48 -3.70
N SER A 19 -4.17 6.47 -3.47
CA SER A 19 -2.81 6.46 -4.02
C SER A 19 -2.24 5.05 -4.10
N ASP A 20 -1.48 4.80 -5.16
CA ASP A 20 -0.75 3.57 -5.38
C ASP A 20 0.70 3.91 -5.74
N GLN A 21 1.64 3.58 -4.86
CA GLN A 21 3.03 4.05 -4.96
C GLN A 21 4.01 2.89 -4.79
N ILE A 22 5.14 2.98 -5.49
CA ILE A 22 6.32 2.15 -5.21
C ILE A 22 7.26 2.98 -4.34
N ILE A 23 7.69 2.40 -3.23
CA ILE A 23 8.56 2.98 -2.22
C ILE A 23 9.75 2.04 -1.95
N ARG A 24 10.89 2.61 -1.63
CA ARG A 24 12.09 1.87 -1.18
C ARG A 24 12.34 2.17 0.30
N ARG A 25 12.67 1.16 1.11
CA ARG A 25 13.04 1.39 2.51
C ARG A 25 14.44 2.00 2.59
N ILE A 26 14.57 3.06 3.39
CA ILE A 26 15.85 3.79 3.58
C ILE A 26 16.78 3.04 4.56
N GLU A 27 16.24 2.13 5.39
CA GLU A 27 17.04 1.47 6.43
C GLU A 27 17.97 0.40 5.84
N GLU A 28 19.29 0.67 5.86
CA GLU A 28 20.37 -0.21 5.37
C GLU A 28 20.24 -1.67 5.84
N ALA A 29 19.80 -1.90 7.08
CA ALA A 29 19.62 -3.25 7.64
C ALA A 29 18.42 -4.03 7.04
N SER A 30 17.47 -3.36 6.36
CA SER A 30 16.34 -4.00 5.68
C SER A 30 16.58 -4.26 4.20
N ILE A 31 17.56 -3.59 3.56
CA ILE A 31 17.86 -3.75 2.13
C ILE A 31 18.33 -5.18 1.82
N GLU A 32 19.06 -5.81 2.75
CA GLU A 32 19.53 -7.19 2.57
C GLU A 32 18.42 -8.24 2.72
N LYS A 33 17.29 -7.88 3.36
CA LYS A 33 16.28 -8.85 3.84
C LYS A 33 14.92 -8.71 3.17
N TYR A 34 14.65 -7.58 2.52
CA TYR A 34 13.42 -7.31 1.80
C TYR A 34 13.74 -6.92 0.36
N PRO A 35 12.86 -7.23 -0.60
CA PRO A 35 13.03 -6.76 -1.98
C PRO A 35 13.24 -5.25 -2.01
N ASP A 36 14.07 -4.81 -2.96
CA ASP A 36 14.56 -3.44 -3.12
C ASP A 36 13.43 -2.39 -3.24
N GLU A 37 12.24 -2.84 -3.66
CA GLU A 37 11.05 -2.03 -3.89
C GLU A 37 9.82 -2.67 -3.23
N LEU A 38 9.03 -1.85 -2.56
CA LEU A 38 7.75 -2.21 -1.94
C LEU A 38 6.65 -1.34 -2.53
N ARG A 39 5.42 -1.84 -2.52
CA ARG A 39 4.24 -1.09 -2.93
C ARG A 39 3.47 -0.58 -1.72
N MET A 40 3.14 0.70 -1.70
CA MET A 40 2.26 1.33 -0.74
C MET A 40 0.92 1.69 -1.40
N VAL A 41 -0.17 1.16 -0.85
CA VAL A 41 -1.54 1.49 -1.26
C VAL A 41 -2.20 2.33 -0.16
N VAL A 42 -2.70 3.50 -0.53
CA VAL A 42 -3.51 4.36 0.35
C VAL A 42 -4.96 4.23 -0.05
N TYR A 43 -5.79 3.85 0.90
CA TYR A 43 -7.21 3.57 0.70
C TYR A 43 -8.03 4.34 1.74
N GLU A 44 -9.15 4.91 1.32
CA GLU A 44 -10.12 5.52 2.23
C GLU A 44 -11.40 4.71 2.27
N ASP A 45 -11.78 4.28 3.48
CA ASP A 45 -13.12 3.77 3.66
C ASP A 45 -14.11 4.94 3.76
N PHE A 46 -14.89 5.17 2.71
CA PHE A 46 -15.90 6.22 2.69
C PHE A 46 -17.01 6.02 3.72
N ALA A 47 -17.25 4.79 4.19
CA ALA A 47 -18.29 4.51 5.18
C ALA A 47 -17.92 5.03 6.57
N THR A 48 -16.66 4.87 6.99
CA THR A 48 -16.18 5.37 8.30
C THR A 48 -15.33 6.64 8.21
N GLY A 49 -14.91 7.05 7.01
CA GLY A 49 -13.93 8.12 6.79
C GLY A 49 -12.50 7.75 7.20
N ASN A 50 -12.19 6.46 7.32
CA ASN A 50 -10.87 6.01 7.80
C ASN A 50 -9.91 5.84 6.62
N VAL A 51 -8.71 6.41 6.75
CA VAL A 51 -7.64 6.25 5.75
C VAL A 51 -6.66 5.18 6.20
N TYR A 52 -6.55 4.13 5.40
CA TYR A 52 -5.64 3.02 5.59
C TYR A 52 -4.45 3.13 4.65
N ARG A 53 -3.27 2.70 5.14
CA ARG A 53 -2.03 2.63 4.37
C ARG A 53 -1.48 1.23 4.46
N PHE A 54 -1.47 0.52 3.35
CA PHE A 54 -0.99 -0.84 3.25
C PHE A 54 0.37 -0.85 2.55
N ILE A 55 1.29 -1.71 3.02
CA ILE A 55 2.59 -1.91 2.39
C ILE A 55 2.70 -3.39 2.05
N THR A 56 2.96 -3.69 0.79
CA THR A 56 3.04 -5.05 0.26
C THR A 56 4.23 -5.19 -0.67
N ASN A 57 4.83 -6.38 -0.70
CA ASN A 57 5.81 -6.77 -1.71
C ASN A 57 5.15 -7.34 -2.97
N HIS A 58 3.83 -7.49 -2.99
CA HIS A 58 3.09 -8.05 -4.11
C HIS A 58 2.54 -6.96 -5.04
N THR A 59 3.00 -6.94 -6.29
CA THR A 59 2.60 -5.96 -7.32
C THR A 59 1.65 -6.54 -8.37
N GLY A 60 1.36 -7.84 -8.34
CA GLY A 60 0.57 -8.52 -9.37
C GLY A 60 -0.95 -8.33 -9.28
N TYR A 61 -1.46 -7.70 -8.21
CA TYR A 61 -2.89 -7.41 -8.05
C TYR A 61 -3.17 -5.93 -8.27
N GLU A 62 -4.42 -5.56 -8.54
CA GLU A 62 -4.80 -4.15 -8.55
C GLU A 62 -4.76 -3.56 -7.13
N ALA A 63 -4.59 -2.24 -7.03
CA ALA A 63 -4.50 -1.55 -5.74
C ALA A 63 -5.78 -1.76 -4.92
N LEU A 64 -6.95 -1.74 -5.58
CA LEU A 64 -8.24 -1.98 -4.95
C LEU A 64 -8.33 -3.40 -4.39
N THR A 65 -8.00 -4.43 -5.18
CA THR A 65 -7.98 -5.82 -4.71
C THR A 65 -7.08 -5.99 -3.49
N THR A 66 -5.91 -5.34 -3.50
CA THR A 66 -5.00 -5.34 -2.35
C THR A 66 -5.69 -4.73 -1.13
N ALA A 67 -6.26 -3.53 -1.28
CA ALA A 67 -6.95 -2.84 -0.18
C ALA A 67 -8.13 -3.67 0.38
N GLU A 68 -8.92 -4.32 -0.47
CA GLU A 68 -10.04 -5.16 -0.06
C GLU A 68 -9.59 -6.40 0.71
N LEU A 69 -8.51 -7.07 0.28
CA LEU A 69 -7.94 -8.22 0.98
C LEU A 69 -7.49 -7.86 2.41
N TYR A 70 -6.86 -6.70 2.59
CA TYR A 70 -6.43 -6.24 3.90
C TYR A 70 -7.57 -5.63 4.74
N ARG A 71 -8.59 -5.01 4.11
CA ARG A 71 -9.79 -4.52 4.79
C ARG A 71 -10.65 -5.65 5.35
N GLY A 72 -10.81 -6.73 4.59
CA GLY A 72 -11.64 -7.89 4.97
C GLY A 72 -11.09 -8.70 6.16
N HIS A 73 -9.80 -8.56 6.48
CA HIS A 73 -9.21 -9.13 7.68
C HIS A 73 -9.51 -8.25 8.91
N THR A 74 -10.76 -8.30 9.39
CA THR A 74 -11.02 -8.04 10.82
C THR A 74 -10.41 -9.21 11.59
N ILE A 75 -9.16 -9.04 12.03
CA ILE A 75 -8.53 -9.94 12.97
C ILE A 75 -9.17 -9.63 14.33
N TYR A 76 -10.08 -10.48 14.79
CA TYR A 76 -10.44 -10.52 16.21
C TYR A 76 -9.16 -10.94 16.95
N LEU A 77 -8.49 -9.99 17.59
CA LEU A 77 -7.44 -10.24 18.58
C LEU A 77 -8.06 -10.37 19.97
#